data_AF-E2BDZ1-F1
#
_entry.id   AF-E2BDZ1-F1
#
_cell.length_a   1.000
_cell.length_b   1.000
_cell.length_c   1.000
_cell.angle_alpha   90.00
_cell.angle_beta   90.00
_cell.angle_gamma   90.00
#
_symmetry.space_group_name_H-M   'P 1'
#
loop_
_entity.id
_entity.type
_entity.pdbx_description
1 polymer ?
#
loop_
_entity_poly.entity_id
_entity_poly.type
_entity_poly.pdbx_seq_one_letter_code
_entity_poly.pdbx_strand_id
1 'polypeptide(L)'
;LQTDFRSKMGLLIGLVLQGKGSTHDGNTARKFFENVTLSAEITGISETLISRCATILKVLSCGFAVNVDAFRTYALETARLYVSMYSWYPMPTAVHKILIHGADVI
;
A
#
# COMPACT_ATOMS: atom_id res chain seq x y z
N LEU A 1 -16.64 5.68 1.15
CA LEU A 1 -15.19 5.92 0.91
C LEU A 1 -14.73 7.30 1.39
N GLN A 2 -14.85 8.39 0.61
CA GLN A 2 -14.28 9.70 1.01
C GLN A 2 -14.87 10.24 2.32
N THR A 3 -16.19 10.15 2.49
CA THR A 3 -16.89 10.54 3.73
C THR A 3 -16.41 9.72 4.93
N ASP A 4 -16.22 8.42 4.76
CA ASP A 4 -15.79 7.52 5.85
C ASP A 4 -14.33 7.76 6.24
N PHE A 5 -13.44 7.99 5.28
CA PHE A 5 -12.07 8.39 5.58
C PHE A 5 -12.04 9.73 6.33
N ARG A 6 -12.91 10.68 5.98
CA ARG A 6 -13.01 11.95 6.69
C ARG A 6 -13.56 11.77 8.10
N SER A 7 -14.66 11.02 8.27
CA SER A 7 -15.33 10.89 9.57
C SER A 7 -14.60 9.96 10.53
N LYS A 8 -14.06 8.84 10.04
CA LYS A 8 -13.42 7.81 10.87
C LYS A 8 -11.90 8.01 11.04
N MET A 9 -11.22 8.64 10.08
CA MET A 9 -9.75 8.80 10.09
C MET A 9 -9.28 10.25 10.01
N GLY A 10 -10.18 11.22 9.89
CA GLY A 10 -9.81 12.62 9.67
C GLY A 10 -9.01 12.85 8.39
N LEU A 11 -9.17 11.96 7.40
CA LEU A 11 -8.44 11.99 6.13
C LEU A 11 -9.29 12.58 5.01
N LEU A 12 -8.77 13.62 4.36
CA LEU A 12 -9.34 14.13 3.11
C LEU A 12 -8.64 13.44 1.94
N ILE A 13 -9.34 12.55 1.24
CA ILE A 13 -8.80 11.79 0.11
C ILE A 13 -9.48 12.19 -1.20
N GLY A 14 -8.79 12.02 -2.33
CA GLY A 14 -9.37 12.21 -3.66
C GLY A 14 -9.58 13.67 -4.10
N LEU A 15 -8.98 14.64 -3.43
CA LEU A 15 -9.12 16.05 -3.79
C LEU A 15 -7.89 16.54 -4.56
N VAL A 16 -8.12 17.29 -5.63
CA VAL A 16 -7.07 18.02 -6.35
C VAL A 16 -6.92 19.40 -5.70
N LEU A 17 -5.70 19.72 -5.27
CA LEU A 17 -5.34 21.02 -4.72
C LEU A 17 -4.70 21.86 -5.83
N GLN A 18 -5.36 22.94 -6.25
CA GLN A 18 -4.83 23.83 -7.29
C GLN A 18 -3.41 24.30 -6.94
N GLY A 19 -2.45 24.03 -7.82
CA GLY A 19 -1.03 24.37 -7.66
C GLY A 19 -0.26 23.55 -6.61
N LYS A 20 -0.88 22.57 -5.94
CA LYS A 20 -0.25 21.77 -4.85
C LYS A 20 -0.37 20.25 -5.01
N GLY A 21 -0.97 19.77 -6.10
CA GLY A 21 -1.09 18.34 -6.40
C GLY A 21 -2.42 17.75 -5.92
N SER A 22 -2.37 16.61 -5.24
CA SER A 22 -3.56 15.94 -4.70
C SER A 22 -3.41 15.69 -3.21
N THR A 23 -4.52 15.44 -2.51
CA THR A 23 -4.48 15.09 -1.08
C THR A 23 -3.93 13.68 -0.81
N HIS A 24 -3.60 12.90 -1.84
CA HIS A 24 -2.87 11.63 -1.72
C HIS A 24 -1.36 11.85 -1.58
N ASP A 25 -0.95 12.56 -0.53
CA ASP A 25 0.45 12.78 -0.20
C ASP A 25 1.01 11.69 0.75
N GLY A 26 2.29 11.82 1.11
CA GLY A 26 2.94 10.89 2.02
C GLY A 26 2.34 10.84 3.43
N ASN A 27 1.71 11.93 3.91
CA ASN A 27 1.05 11.95 5.21
C ASN A 27 -0.27 11.17 5.16
N THR A 28 -1.04 11.33 4.08
CA THR A 28 -2.24 10.54 3.83
C THR A 28 -1.91 9.05 3.70
N ALA A 29 -0.87 8.71 2.93
CA ALA A 29 -0.41 7.33 2.80
C ALA A 29 0.02 6.73 4.15
N ARG A 30 0.76 7.48 4.98
CA ARG A 30 1.18 7.03 6.32
C ARG A 30 -0.01 6.67 7.20
N LYS A 31 -0.99 7.57 7.29
CA LYS A 31 -2.20 7.34 8.10
C LYS A 31 -3.04 6.17 7.59
N PHE A 32 -3.14 6.00 6.27
CA PHE A 32 -3.81 4.83 5.68
C PHE A 32 -3.15 3.51 6.12
N PHE A 33 -1.82 3.41 6.05
CA PHE A 33 -1.11 2.19 6.44
C PHE A 33 -0.89 2.03 7.95
N GLU A 34 -1.15 3.06 8.76
CA GLU A 34 -1.07 3.00 10.22
C GLU A 34 -2.27 2.28 10.83
N ASN A 35 -3.48 2.50 10.31
CA ASN A 35 -4.69 1.80 10.73
C ASN A 35 -5.21 0.90 9.62
N VAL A 36 -4.55 -0.25 9.45
CA VAL A 36 -4.85 -1.22 8.39
C VAL A 36 -6.28 -1.75 8.52
N THR A 37 -6.73 -2.09 9.73
CA THR A 37 -8.06 -2.62 10.00
C THR A 37 -9.15 -1.65 9.54
N LEU A 38 -9.06 -0.38 9.94
CA LEU A 38 -10.02 0.63 9.54
C LEU A 38 -9.95 0.95 8.03
N SER A 39 -8.74 0.97 7.45
CA SER A 39 -8.58 1.13 6.01
C SER A 39 -9.21 -0.01 5.22
N ALA A 40 -9.07 -1.25 5.70
CA ALA A 40 -9.70 -2.43 5.12
C ALA A 40 -11.23 -2.34 5.20
N GLU A 41 -11.76 -1.99 6.37
CA GLU A 41 -13.19 -1.78 6.59
C GLU A 41 -13.76 -0.71 5.65
N ILE A 42 -13.09 0.43 5.53
CA ILE A 42 -13.56 1.53 4.68
C ILE A 42 -13.47 1.17 3.20
N THR A 43 -12.36 0.57 2.76
CA THR A 43 -12.11 0.30 1.33
C THR A 43 -12.77 -0.98 0.81
N GLY A 44 -13.11 -1.92 1.70
CA GLY A 44 -13.50 -3.28 1.34
C GLY A 44 -12.33 -4.14 0.82
N ILE A 45 -11.09 -3.63 0.87
CA ILE A 45 -9.90 -4.39 0.49
C ILE A 45 -9.47 -5.26 1.67
N SER A 46 -8.98 -6.46 1.38
CA SER A 46 -8.38 -7.38 2.34
C SER A 46 -7.38 -6.68 3.26
N GLU A 47 -7.67 -6.78 4.56
CA GLU A 47 -6.77 -6.30 5.62
C GLU A 47 -5.38 -6.94 5.50
N THR A 48 -5.32 -8.23 5.19
CA THR A 48 -4.06 -8.94 4.97
C THR A 48 -3.27 -8.32 3.84
N LEU A 49 -3.90 -8.01 2.70
CA LEU A 49 -3.20 -7.39 1.57
C LEU A 49 -2.68 -5.99 1.95
N ILE A 50 -3.50 -5.16 2.60
CA ILE A 50 -3.08 -3.82 3.04
C ILE A 50 -1.90 -3.92 4.04
N SER A 51 -1.96 -4.85 4.98
CA SER A 51 -0.91 -5.08 5.99
C SER A 51 0.42 -5.51 5.35
N ARG A 52 0.36 -6.40 4.35
CA ARG A 52 1.55 -6.82 3.59
C ARG A 52 2.15 -5.65 2.81
N CYS A 53 1.33 -4.84 2.15
CA CYS A 53 1.78 -3.61 1.50
C CYS A 53 2.44 -2.64 2.50
N ALA A 54 1.85 -2.44 3.68
CA ALA A 54 2.42 -1.60 4.73
C ALA A 54 3.80 -2.11 5.17
N THR A 55 3.95 -3.42 5.38
CA THR A 55 5.21 -4.05 5.77
C THR A 55 6.28 -3.85 4.69
N ILE A 56 5.94 -4.09 3.42
CA ILE A 56 6.87 -3.89 2.29
C ILE A 56 7.34 -2.45 2.22
N LEU A 57 6.44 -1.48 2.34
CA LEU A 57 6.81 -0.06 2.33
C LEU A 57 7.69 0.32 3.52
N LYS A 58 7.40 -0.21 4.72
CA LYS A 58 8.24 0.00 5.92
C LYS A 58 9.65 -0.55 5.73
N VAL A 59 9.79 -1.74 5.13
CA VAL A 59 11.09 -2.36 4.84
C VAL A 59 11.86 -1.50 3.84
N LEU A 60 11.22 -1.04 2.76
CA LEU A 60 11.84 -0.15 1.78
C LEU A 60 12.30 1.18 2.39
N SER A 61 11.59 1.69 3.40
CA SER A 61 11.92 2.95 4.06
C SER A 61 12.70 2.80 5.36
N CYS A 62 13.17 1.59 5.72
CA CYS A 62 13.71 1.36 7.07
C CYS A 62 15.12 1.95 7.27
N GLY A 63 15.89 2.14 6.19
CA GLY A 63 17.27 2.64 6.27
C GLY A 63 18.29 1.63 6.81
N PHE A 64 17.91 0.35 6.94
CA PHE A 64 18.77 -0.74 7.40
C PHE A 64 19.02 -1.75 6.28
N ALA A 65 20.03 -2.62 6.47
CA ALA A 65 20.25 -3.76 5.59
C ALA A 65 19.05 -4.72 5.67
N VAL A 66 18.54 -5.13 4.51
CA VAL A 66 17.38 -6.02 4.38
C VAL A 66 17.84 -7.39 3.92
N ASN A 67 17.25 -8.45 4.48
CA ASN A 67 17.43 -9.79 3.92
C ASN A 67 16.66 -9.90 2.59
N VAL A 68 17.41 -9.89 1.49
CA VAL A 68 16.86 -9.85 0.12
C VAL A 68 16.02 -11.09 -0.19
N ASP A 69 16.42 -12.28 0.25
CA ASP A 69 15.67 -13.51 -0.03
C ASP A 69 14.36 -13.60 0.75
N ALA A 70 14.36 -13.14 2.01
CA ALA A 70 13.16 -13.01 2.80
C ALA A 70 12.20 -11.97 2.19
N PHE A 71 12.73 -10.81 1.76
CA PHE A 71 11.95 -9.79 1.08
C PHE A 71 11.35 -10.30 -0.24
N ARG A 72 12.15 -10.96 -1.07
CA ARG A 72 11.72 -11.55 -2.35
C ARG A 72 10.56 -12.53 -2.15
N THR A 73 10.70 -13.43 -1.18
CA THR A 73 9.66 -14.41 -0.86
C THR A 73 8.37 -13.72 -0.41
N TYR A 74 8.50 -12.75 0.52
CA TYR A 74 7.36 -12.01 1.04
C TYR A 74 6.65 -11.16 -0.04
N ALA A 75 7.41 -10.53 -0.93
CA ALA A 75 6.89 -9.74 -2.05
C ALA A 75 6.15 -10.62 -3.08
N LEU A 76 6.73 -11.77 -3.44
CA LEU A 76 6.12 -12.71 -4.39
C LEU A 76 4.83 -13.35 -3.85
N GLU A 77 4.81 -13.73 -2.58
CA GLU A 77 3.59 -14.18 -1.90
C GLU A 77 2.51 -13.09 -1.89
N THR A 78 2.89 -11.83 -1.69
CA THR A 78 1.96 -10.69 -1.75
C THR A 78 1.39 -10.52 -3.16
N ALA A 79 2.21 -10.68 -4.20
CA ALA A 79 1.75 -10.65 -5.58
C ALA A 79 0.77 -11.79 -5.90
N ARG A 80 1.06 -13.02 -5.41
CA ARG A 80 0.15 -14.17 -5.55
C ARG A 80 -1.19 -13.92 -4.84
N LEU A 81 -1.14 -13.37 -3.61
CA LEU A 81 -2.35 -13.00 -2.87
C LEU A 81 -3.17 -11.97 -3.65
N TYR A 82 -2.52 -10.92 -4.17
CA TYR A 82 -3.16 -9.90 -4.99
C TYR A 82 -3.89 -10.49 -6.18
N VAL A 83 -3.22 -11.33 -6.98
CA VAL A 83 -3.81 -11.97 -8.17
C VAL A 83 -4.96 -12.90 -7.77
N SER A 84 -4.82 -13.65 -6.67
CA SER A 84 -5.88 -14.57 -6.22
C SER A 84 -7.17 -13.85 -5.81
N MET A 85 -7.08 -12.64 -5.25
CA MET A 85 -8.23 -11.89 -4.73
C MET A 85 -8.77 -10.85 -5.71
N TYR A 86 -7.89 -10.27 -6.54
CA TYR A 86 -8.19 -9.10 -7.38
C TYR A 86 -7.71 -9.28 -8.82
N SER A 87 -7.75 -10.50 -9.37
CA SER A 87 -7.36 -10.79 -10.76
C SER A 87 -8.07 -9.93 -11.82
N TRP A 88 -9.26 -9.41 -11.50
CA TRP A 88 -10.03 -8.51 -12.36
C TRP A 88 -9.41 -7.11 -12.48
N TYR A 89 -8.50 -6.71 -11.59
CA TYR A 89 -7.80 -5.43 -11.65
C TYR A 89 -6.31 -5.67 -11.91
N PRO A 90 -5.79 -5.30 -13.10
CA PRO A 90 -4.38 -5.46 -13.41
C PRO A 90 -3.49 -4.74 -12.40
N MET A 91 -2.43 -5.41 -11.95
CA MET A 91 -1.51 -4.84 -10.97
C MET A 91 -0.89 -3.53 -11.51
N PRO A 92 -1.02 -2.39 -10.80
CA PRO A 92 -0.44 -1.13 -11.24
C PRO A 92 1.07 -1.24 -11.41
N THR A 93 1.64 -0.56 -12.42
CA THR A 93 3.07 -0.65 -12.75
C THR A 93 3.99 -0.36 -11.57
N ALA A 94 3.65 0.60 -10.71
CA ALA A 94 4.43 0.89 -9.51
C ALA A 94 4.42 -0.28 -8.50
N VAL A 95 3.25 -0.91 -8.30
CA VAL A 95 3.10 -2.07 -7.43
C VAL A 95 3.85 -3.27 -8.02
N HIS A 96 3.73 -3.50 -9.33
CA HIS A 96 4.45 -4.57 -10.03
C HIS A 96 5.96 -4.43 -9.90
N LYS A 97 6.50 -3.21 -10.11
CA LYS A 97 7.93 -2.94 -9.92
C LYS A 97 8.39 -3.28 -8.50
N ILE A 98 7.61 -2.94 -7.47
CA ILE A 98 7.95 -3.26 -6.09
C ILE A 98 7.87 -4.77 -5.82
N LEU A 99 6.76 -5.42 -6.20
CA LEU A 99 6.51 -6.80 -5.81
C LEU A 99 7.30 -7.83 -6.62
N ILE A 100 7.60 -7.54 -7.89
CA ILE A 100 8.29 -8.46 -8.80
C ILE A 100 9.78 -8.12 -8.93
N HIS A 101 10.11 -6.83 -8.99
CA HIS A 101 11.50 -6.38 -9.22
C HIS A 101 12.14 -5.71 -8.00
N GLY A 102 11.41 -5.51 -6.90
CA GLY A 102 11.93 -4.78 -5.74
C GLY A 102 13.15 -5.46 -5.12
N ALA A 103 13.18 -6.79 -5.09
CA ALA A 103 14.29 -7.56 -4.55
C ALA A 103 15.58 -7.47 -5.39
N ASP A 104 15.50 -7.02 -6.64
CA ASP A 104 16.66 -6.90 -7.52
C ASP A 104 17.32 -5.51 -7.40
N VAL A 105 16.67 -4.58 -6.67
CA VAL A 105 17.10 -3.18 -6.50
C VAL A 105 17.53 -2.87 -5.05
N ILE A 106 17.14 -3.70 -4.08
CA ILE A 106 17.49 -3.56 -2.65
C ILE A 106 18.81 -4.25 -2.34
#